data_AF-A0A9C8I7K4-F1
#
_entry.id   AF-A0A9C8I7K4-F1
#
_cell.length_a   1.000
_cell.length_b   1.000
_cell.length_c   1.000
_cell.angle_alpha   90.00
_cell.angle_beta   90.00
_cell.angle_gamma   90.00
#
_symmetry.space_group_name_H-M   'P 1'
#
loop_
_entity.id
_entity.type
_entity.pdbx_description
1 polymer ?
#
loop_
_entity_poly.entity_id
_entity_poly.type
_entity_poly.pdbx_seq_one_letter_code
_entity_poly.pdbx_strand_id
1 'polypeptide(L)'
;MKRVWPVFTRELNGYFNSPLGFIYIDVFVVLTGFFFFELFKFFNVNQANLRNLFLLLPWVYLFFVPAISMRLIAEEKKIGTVEVLMTLPLRDWEVVLAKYLGAFIFLTVALLLTFPLIMIVAKAAAPDVSLDYGPIIGGYLGAILMGGAF
;
A
#
# COMPACT_ATOMS: atom_id res chain seq x y z
N MET A 1 -0.89 24.54 -7.98
CA MET A 1 0.02 23.83 -7.04
C MET A 1 -0.17 24.23 -5.57
N LYS A 2 -0.21 25.52 -5.19
CA LYS A 2 -0.41 25.93 -3.77
C LYS A 2 -1.72 25.43 -3.12
N ARG A 3 -2.76 25.13 -3.90
CA ARG A 3 -4.07 24.66 -3.40
C ARG A 3 -4.19 23.13 -3.25
N VAL A 4 -3.36 22.36 -3.96
CA VAL A 4 -3.36 20.89 -3.92
C VAL A 4 -2.74 20.38 -2.61
N TRP A 5 -1.67 21.05 -2.16
CA TRP A 5 -0.90 20.63 -0.99
C TRP A 5 -1.72 20.58 0.31
N PRO A 6 -2.54 21.59 0.66
CA PRO A 6 -3.39 21.53 1.85
C PRO A 6 -4.45 20.43 1.81
N VAL A 7 -5.00 20.14 0.63
CA VAL A 7 -5.98 19.05 0.47
C VAL A 7 -5.27 17.72 0.67
N PHE A 8 -4.13 17.53 0.02
CA PHE A 8 -3.32 16.33 0.14
C PHE A 8 -2.86 16.04 1.59
N THR A 9 -2.36 17.04 2.32
CA THR A 9 -1.96 16.85 3.72
C THR A 9 -3.14 16.54 4.63
N ARG A 10 -4.31 17.14 4.34
CA ARG A 10 -5.55 16.80 5.03
C ARG A 10 -5.95 15.35 4.77
N GLU A 11 -5.92 14.88 3.53
CA GLU A 11 -6.24 13.49 3.17
C GLU A 11 -5.27 12.50 3.85
N LEU A 12 -3.96 12.75 3.80
CA LEU A 12 -2.97 11.92 4.49
C LEU A 12 -3.20 11.88 6.01
N ASN A 13 -3.45 13.02 6.63
CA ASN A 13 -3.80 13.05 8.04
C ASN A 13 -5.12 12.31 8.33
N GLY A 14 -6.08 12.33 7.41
CA GLY A 14 -7.30 11.52 7.50
C GLY A 14 -7.01 10.02 7.51
N TYR A 15 -5.97 9.56 6.81
CA TYR A 15 -5.53 8.16 6.86
C TYR A 15 -4.92 7.80 8.22
N PHE A 16 -3.99 8.60 8.74
CA PHE A 16 -3.23 8.25 9.95
C PHE A 16 -3.89 8.66 11.27
N ASN A 17 -4.84 9.61 11.28
CA ASN A 17 -5.59 9.95 12.49
C ASN A 17 -6.85 9.09 12.68
N SER A 18 -7.28 8.36 11.64
CA SER A 18 -8.41 7.44 11.73
C SER A 18 -7.92 6.05 12.14
N PRO A 19 -8.52 5.41 13.17
CA PRO A 19 -8.22 4.03 13.54
C PRO A 19 -8.36 3.05 12.36
N LEU A 20 -9.26 3.35 11.41
CA LEU A 20 -9.47 2.54 10.22
C LEU A 20 -8.24 2.45 9.33
N GLY A 21 -7.43 3.52 9.24
CA GLY A 21 -6.20 3.51 8.43
C GLY A 21 -5.22 2.43 8.90
N PHE A 22 -5.03 2.32 10.21
CA PHE A 22 -4.19 1.27 10.78
C PHE A 22 -4.76 -0.12 10.54
N ILE A 23 -6.08 -0.29 10.62
CA ILE A 23 -6.73 -1.58 10.31
C ILE A 23 -6.45 -2.00 8.86
N TYR A 24 -6.52 -1.09 7.88
CA TYR A 24 -6.19 -1.43 6.50
C TYR A 24 -4.73 -1.86 6.35
N ILE A 25 -3.79 -1.17 7.00
CA ILE A 25 -2.36 -1.53 6.96
C ILE A 25 -2.15 -2.90 7.60
N ASP A 26 -2.72 -3.15 8.77
CA ASP A 26 -2.60 -4.43 9.48
C ASP A 26 -3.17 -5.56 8.65
N VAL A 27 -4.37 -5.38 8.09
CA VAL A 27 -4.99 -6.38 7.20
C VAL A 27 -4.08 -6.63 6.00
N PHE A 28 -3.52 -5.60 5.37
CA PHE A 28 -2.60 -5.77 4.24
C PHE A 28 -1.36 -6.57 4.62
N VAL A 29 -0.67 -6.22 5.71
CA VAL A 29 0.56 -6.91 6.15
C VAL A 29 0.28 -8.33 6.59
N VAL A 30 -0.78 -8.56 7.37
CA VAL A 30 -1.17 -9.90 7.83
C VAL A 30 -1.58 -10.78 6.67
N LEU A 31 -2.38 -10.26 5.73
CA LEU A 31 -2.87 -11.02 4.59
C LEU A 31 -1.73 -11.35 3.62
N THR A 32 -0.87 -10.38 3.27
CA THR A 32 0.32 -10.63 2.45
C THR A 32 1.28 -11.61 3.11
N GLY A 33 1.53 -11.49 4.41
CA GLY A 33 2.36 -12.42 5.18
C GLY A 33 1.76 -13.83 5.25
N PHE A 34 0.47 -13.94 5.56
CA PHE A 34 -0.25 -15.20 5.64
C PHE A 34 -0.19 -15.95 4.31
N PHE A 35 -0.53 -15.28 3.20
CA PHE A 35 -0.45 -15.91 1.89
C PHE A 35 0.99 -16.26 1.52
N PHE A 36 1.98 -15.46 1.89
CA PHE A 36 3.38 -15.78 1.64
C PHE A 36 3.81 -17.09 2.33
N PHE A 37 3.44 -17.28 3.60
CA PHE A 37 3.81 -18.49 4.34
C PHE A 37 3.00 -19.72 3.94
N GLU A 38 1.67 -19.59 3.85
CA GLU A 38 0.75 -20.72 3.66
C GLU A 38 0.59 -21.10 2.18
N LEU A 39 0.33 -20.14 1.29
CA LEU A 39 0.00 -20.43 -0.12
C LEU A 39 1.21 -20.91 -0.91
N PHE A 40 2.39 -20.33 -0.65
CA PHE A 40 3.63 -20.75 -1.29
C PHE A 40 4.43 -21.78 -0.50
N LYS A 41 3.92 -22.21 0.67
CA LYS A 41 4.59 -23.14 1.58
C LYS A 41 6.07 -22.81 1.73
N PHE A 42 6.38 -21.58 2.13
CA PHE A 42 7.75 -21.05 2.14
C PHE A 42 8.77 -22.01 2.78
N PHE A 43 8.39 -22.71 3.85
CA PHE A 43 9.24 -23.68 4.54
C PHE A 43 9.48 -25.00 3.77
N ASN A 44 8.63 -25.36 2.81
CA ASN A 44 8.82 -26.55 1.98
C ASN A 44 9.66 -26.25 0.73
N VAL A 45 9.66 -25.00 0.27
CA VAL A 45 10.51 -24.56 -0.82
C VAL A 45 11.86 -24.21 -0.21
N ASN A 46 12.87 -25.08 -0.34
CA ASN A 46 14.24 -24.88 0.15
C ASN A 46 14.98 -23.75 -0.60
N GLN A 47 14.32 -22.63 -0.89
CA GLN A 47 14.85 -21.46 -1.57
C GLN A 47 14.38 -20.20 -0.83
N ALA A 48 15.33 -19.44 -0.30
CA ALA A 48 15.06 -18.14 0.33
C ALA A 48 14.90 -17.05 -0.74
N ASN A 49 13.77 -17.02 -1.45
CA ASN A 49 13.49 -16.01 -2.48
C ASN A 49 12.15 -15.31 -2.25
N LEU A 50 12.12 -13.98 -2.44
CA LEU A 50 10.94 -13.12 -2.33
C LEU A 50 10.11 -13.04 -3.62
N ARG A 51 10.49 -13.72 -4.70
CA ARG A 51 9.77 -13.73 -5.98
C ARG A 51 8.29 -14.09 -5.83
N ASN A 52 7.97 -15.03 -4.95
CA ASN A 52 6.60 -15.45 -4.69
C ASN A 52 5.74 -14.33 -4.05
N LEU A 53 6.35 -13.47 -3.24
CA LEU A 53 5.69 -12.28 -2.69
C LEU A 53 5.31 -11.32 -3.81
N PHE A 54 6.22 -11.05 -4.75
CA PHE A 54 5.95 -10.16 -5.88
C PHE A 54 4.90 -10.71 -6.85
N LEU A 55 4.79 -12.04 -6.99
CA LEU A 55 3.71 -12.68 -7.75
C LEU A 55 2.34 -12.58 -7.05
N LEU A 56 2.33 -12.47 -5.72
CA LEU A 56 1.11 -12.32 -4.92
C LEU A 56 0.57 -10.89 -4.93
N LEU A 57 1.46 -9.89 -4.92
CA LEU A 57 1.08 -8.47 -4.78
C LEU A 57 -0.02 -8.00 -5.75
N PRO A 58 -0.02 -8.34 -7.06
CA PRO A 58 -1.10 -7.93 -7.97
C PRO A 58 -2.48 -8.42 -7.51
N TRP A 59 -2.57 -9.65 -7.00
CA TRP A 59 -3.82 -10.22 -6.52
C TRP A 59 -4.31 -9.53 -5.25
N VAL A 60 -3.39 -9.19 -4.34
CA VAL A 60 -3.74 -8.44 -3.13
C VAL A 60 -4.16 -7.02 -3.48
N TYR A 61 -3.44 -6.35 -4.38
CA TYR A 61 -3.75 -4.99 -4.83
C TYR A 61 -5.11 -4.89 -5.51
N LEU A 62 -5.52 -5.91 -6.26
CA LEU A 62 -6.83 -5.96 -6.91
C LEU A 62 -7.99 -5.73 -5.92
N PHE A 63 -7.87 -6.26 -4.69
CA PHE A 63 -8.88 -6.04 -3.65
C PHE A 63 -8.56 -4.83 -2.75
N PHE A 64 -7.27 -4.62 -2.47
CA PHE A 64 -6.85 -3.62 -1.51
C PHE A 64 -6.95 -2.19 -2.05
N VAL A 65 -6.57 -1.96 -3.32
CA VAL A 65 -6.58 -0.63 -3.95
C VAL A 65 -8.01 -0.06 -4.03
N PRO A 66 -9.03 -0.80 -4.50
CA PRO A 66 -10.41 -0.32 -4.45
C PRO A 66 -10.92 -0.08 -3.03
N ALA A 67 -10.50 -0.90 -2.05
CA ALA A 67 -10.93 -0.72 -0.66
C ALA A 67 -10.42 0.60 -0.06
N ILE A 68 -9.15 0.94 -0.29
CA ILE A 68 -8.57 2.20 0.21
C ILE A 68 -9.09 3.44 -0.54
N SER A 69 -9.38 3.31 -1.83
CA SER A 69 -9.85 4.41 -2.67
C SER A 69 -11.33 4.72 -2.45
N MET A 70 -12.17 3.69 -2.29
CA MET A 70 -13.59 3.86 -1.96
C MET A 70 -13.77 4.55 -0.61
N ARG A 71 -12.86 4.31 0.35
CA ARG A 71 -12.88 4.99 1.65
C ARG A 71 -12.83 6.50 1.52
N LEU A 72 -11.96 7.04 0.67
CA LEU A 72 -11.81 8.50 0.47
C LEU A 72 -13.13 9.18 0.07
N ILE A 73 -13.95 8.50 -0.72
CA ILE A 73 -15.20 9.04 -1.22
C ILE A 73 -16.35 8.76 -0.23
N ALA A 74 -16.37 7.56 0.35
CA ALA A 74 -17.39 7.16 1.31
C ALA A 74 -17.33 7.98 2.60
N GLU A 75 -16.13 8.26 3.10
CA GLU A 75 -15.92 9.01 4.34
C GLU A 75 -16.36 10.48 4.18
N GLU A 76 -16.10 11.10 3.02
CA GLU A 76 -16.62 12.43 2.72
C GLU A 76 -18.14 12.46 2.56
N LYS A 77 -18.72 11.46 1.87
CA LYS A 77 -20.19 11.36 1.72
C LYS A 77 -20.87 11.17 3.07
N LYS A 78 -20.27 10.40 3.98
CA LYS A 78 -20.80 10.16 5.33
C LYS A 78 -20.79 11.41 6.20
N ILE A 79 -19.75 12.23 6.10
CA ILE A 79 -19.58 13.45 6.93
C ILE A 79 -20.26 14.67 6.29
N GLY A 80 -20.69 14.58 5.01
CA GLY A 80 -21.30 15.69 4.28
C GLY A 80 -20.28 16.74 3.79
N THR A 81 -18.98 16.46 3.90
CA THR A 81 -17.91 17.38 3.48
C THR A 81 -17.76 17.48 1.96
N VAL A 82 -18.42 16.60 1.20
CA VAL A 82 -18.47 16.69 -0.27
C VAL A 82 -19.06 18.03 -0.72
N GLU A 83 -20.12 18.50 -0.06
CA GLU A 83 -20.78 19.75 -0.41
C GLU A 83 -19.86 20.95 -0.17
N VAL A 84 -19.15 20.96 0.96
CA VAL A 84 -18.16 22.00 1.28
C VAL A 84 -17.01 22.00 0.26
N LEU A 85 -16.51 20.82 -0.12
CA LEU A 85 -15.48 20.69 -1.16
C LEU A 85 -15.93 21.24 -2.51
N MET A 86 -17.19 21.01 -2.89
CA MET A 86 -17.76 21.50 -4.16
C MET A 86 -18.01 23.02 -4.15
N THR A 87 -18.24 23.62 -2.98
CA THR A 87 -18.40 25.08 -2.85
C THR A 87 -17.07 25.86 -2.78
N LEU A 88 -15.95 25.18 -2.50
CA LEU A 88 -14.63 25.80 -2.49
C LEU A 88 -14.17 26.12 -3.92
N PRO A 89 -13.40 27.21 -4.15
CA PRO A 89 -12.86 27.56 -5.47
C PRO A 89 -11.67 26.66 -5.85
N LEU A 90 -11.88 25.35 -5.84
CA LEU A 90 -10.94 24.31 -6.22
C LEU A 90 -11.34 23.77 -7.60
N ARG A 91 -10.36 23.44 -8.44
CA ARG A 91 -10.64 22.76 -9.70
C ARG A 91 -10.75 21.25 -9.44
N ASP A 92 -11.65 20.56 -10.13
CA ASP A 92 -11.89 19.12 -9.95
C ASP A 92 -10.60 18.28 -10.08
N TRP A 93 -9.72 18.62 -11.03
CA TRP A 93 -8.44 17.93 -11.21
C TRP A 93 -7.51 18.07 -10.00
N GLU A 94 -7.56 19.18 -9.26
CA GLU A 94 -6.74 19.39 -8.06
C GLU A 94 -7.18 18.44 -6.94
N VAL A 95 -8.48 18.17 -6.84
CA VAL A 95 -9.07 17.24 -5.86
C VAL A 95 -8.73 15.81 -6.21
N VAL A 96 -8.89 15.42 -7.49
CA VAL A 96 -8.56 14.06 -7.97
C VAL A 96 -7.07 13.77 -7.74
N LEU A 97 -6.20 14.70 -8.08
CA LEU A 97 -4.75 14.53 -7.95
C LEU A 97 -4.32 14.43 -6.48
N ALA A 98 -4.92 15.23 -5.59
CA ALA A 98 -4.67 15.16 -4.15
C ALA A 98 -5.09 13.80 -3.56
N LYS A 99 -6.28 13.29 -3.93
CA LYS A 99 -6.79 11.99 -3.47
C LYS A 99 -5.95 10.83 -3.98
N TYR A 100 -5.57 10.86 -5.26
CA TYR A 100 -4.70 9.86 -5.85
C TYR A 100 -3.34 9.81 -5.15
N LEU A 101 -2.67 10.96 -4.96
CA LEU A 101 -1.38 11.00 -4.25
C LEU A 101 -1.50 10.54 -2.79
N GLY A 102 -2.60 10.86 -2.12
CA GLY A 102 -2.88 10.38 -0.76
C GLY A 102 -2.97 8.85 -0.70
N ALA A 103 -3.78 8.24 -1.57
CA ALA A 103 -3.90 6.79 -1.67
C ALA A 103 -2.58 6.11 -2.08
N PHE A 104 -1.85 6.69 -3.03
CA PHE A 104 -0.56 6.19 -3.51
C PHE A 104 0.50 6.13 -2.40
N ILE A 105 0.62 7.21 -1.61
CA ILE A 105 1.56 7.24 -0.48
C ILE A 105 1.11 6.29 0.63
N PHE A 106 -0.18 6.22 0.93
CA PHE A 106 -0.71 5.27 1.90
C PHE A 106 -0.37 3.83 1.52
N LEU A 107 -0.57 3.46 0.25
CA LEU A 107 -0.21 2.15 -0.28
C LEU A 107 1.31 1.91 -0.22
N THR A 108 2.11 2.91 -0.57
CA THR A 108 3.58 2.83 -0.47
C THR A 108 4.03 2.58 0.96
N VAL A 109 3.43 3.27 1.94
CA VAL A 109 3.70 3.04 3.37
C VAL A 109 3.29 1.63 3.79
N ALA A 110 2.12 1.15 3.38
CA ALA A 110 1.67 -0.21 3.67
C ALA A 110 2.63 -1.26 3.08
N LEU A 111 3.12 -1.04 1.86
CA LEU A 111 4.11 -1.90 1.22
C LEU A 111 5.46 -1.87 1.95
N LEU A 112 5.95 -0.70 2.34
CA LEU A 112 7.20 -0.58 3.12
C LEU A 112 7.10 -1.28 4.47
N LEU A 113 5.91 -1.32 5.08
CA LEU A 113 5.68 -2.04 6.33
C LEU A 113 5.80 -3.57 6.19
N THR A 114 5.87 -4.11 4.96
CA THR A 114 6.18 -5.53 4.72
C THR A 114 7.66 -5.89 4.90
N PHE A 115 8.52 -4.91 5.19
CA PHE A 115 9.95 -5.12 5.44
C PHE A 115 10.29 -6.24 6.45
N PRO A 116 9.50 -6.50 7.52
CA PRO A 116 9.74 -7.64 8.40
C PRO A 116 9.77 -9.00 7.70
N LEU A 117 9.04 -9.17 6.58
CA LEU A 117 9.11 -10.40 5.78
C LEU A 117 10.50 -10.60 5.17
N ILE A 118 11.17 -9.53 4.76
CA ILE A 118 12.56 -9.57 4.26
C ILE A 118 13.49 -10.08 5.37
N MET A 119 13.32 -9.59 6.60
CA MET A 119 14.14 -10.03 7.74
C MET A 119 13.92 -11.51 8.06
N ILE A 120 12.68 -12.00 7.96
CA ILE A 120 12.38 -13.42 8.19
C ILE A 120 13.03 -14.28 7.10
N VAL A 121 12.92 -13.89 5.83
CA VAL A 121 13.57 -14.59 4.71
C VAL A 121 15.09 -14.55 4.83
N ALA A 122 15.68 -13.42 5.26
CA ALA A 122 17.11 -13.29 5.48
C ALA A 122 17.64 -14.20 6.59
N LYS A 123 16.87 -14.39 7.67
CA LYS A 123 17.23 -15.33 8.75
C LYS A 123 16.96 -16.79 8.39
N ALA A 124 16.00 -17.06 7.51
CA ALA A 124 15.69 -18.40 7.03
C ALA A 124 16.63 -18.87 5.91
N ALA A 125 17.32 -17.95 5.22
CA ALA A 125 18.39 -18.28 4.29
C ALA A 125 19.57 -18.90 5.05
N ALA A 126 20.14 -19.98 4.52
CA ALA A 126 21.35 -20.59 5.07
C ALA A 126 22.50 -19.54 5.12
N PRO A 127 23.43 -19.64 6.10
CA PRO A 127 24.49 -18.64 6.32
C PRO A 127 25.35 -18.31 5.09
N ASP A 128 25.38 -19.21 4.09
CA ASP A 128 26.23 -19.11 2.89
C ASP A 128 25.49 -18.62 1.62
N VAL A 129 24.17 -18.35 1.70
CA VAL A 129 23.41 -17.83 0.55
C VAL A 129 23.25 -16.32 0.70
N SER A 130 24.03 -15.56 -0.07
CA SER A 130 23.84 -14.13 -0.19
C SER A 130 22.43 -13.84 -0.72
N LEU A 131 21.62 -13.11 0.04
CA LEU A 131 20.36 -12.57 -0.47
C LEU A 131 20.65 -11.70 -1.69
N ASP A 132 20.05 -12.04 -2.83
CA ASP A 132 20.13 -11.20 -4.01
C ASP A 132 19.32 -9.91 -3.79
N TYR A 133 20.00 -8.84 -3.39
CA TYR A 133 19.38 -7.54 -3.13
C TYR A 133 18.80 -6.89 -4.40
N GLY A 134 19.30 -7.23 -5.59
CA GLY A 134 18.84 -6.69 -6.87
C GLY A 134 17.35 -6.97 -7.15
N PRO A 135 16.93 -8.25 -7.20
CA PRO A 135 15.52 -8.62 -7.33
C PRO A 135 14.60 -8.05 -6.26
N ILE A 136 15.10 -7.86 -5.04
CA ILE A 136 14.31 -7.29 -3.93
C ILE A 136 14.01 -5.82 -4.22
N ILE A 137 15.04 -5.00 -4.46
CA ILE A 137 14.87 -3.57 -4.76
C ILE A 137 14.02 -3.37 -6.02
N GLY A 138 14.30 -4.14 -7.07
CA GLY A 138 13.54 -4.09 -8.32
C GLY A 138 12.08 -4.50 -8.14
N GLY A 139 11.81 -5.53 -7.34
CA GLY A 139 10.45 -5.96 -7.02
C GLY A 139 9.68 -4.94 -6.21
N TYR A 140 10.30 -4.29 -5.22
CA TYR A 140 9.65 -3.22 -4.45
C TYR A 140 9.38 -1.97 -5.30
N LEU A 141 10.32 -1.55 -6.14
CA LEU A 141 10.09 -0.45 -7.08
C LEU A 141 8.96 -0.78 -8.07
N GLY A 142 8.96 -2.01 -8.60
CA GLY A 142 7.89 -2.50 -9.48
C GLY A 142 6.53 -2.52 -8.77
N ALA A 143 6.48 -2.95 -7.51
CA ALA A 143 5.27 -2.96 -6.70
C ALA A 143 4.75 -1.56 -6.37
N ILE A 144 5.62 -0.58 -6.14
CA ILE A 144 5.22 0.82 -5.94
C ILE A 144 4.60 1.37 -7.23
N LEU A 145 5.26 1.17 -8.37
CA LEU A 145 4.76 1.64 -9.67
C LEU A 145 3.46 0.95 -10.06
N MET A 146 3.34 -0.35 -9.79
CA MET A 146 2.11 -1.11 -9.99
C MET A 146 0.97 -0.56 -9.14
N GLY A 147 1.22 -0.23 -7.87
CA GLY A 147 0.23 0.38 -6.99
C GLY A 147 -0.26 1.76 -7.47
N GLY A 148 0.52 2.48 -8.28
CA GLY A 148 0.07 3.71 -8.95
C GLY A 148 -0.72 3.49 -10.25
N ALA A 149 -0.64 2.29 -10.84
CA ALA A 149 -1.35 1.97 -12.08
C ALA A 149 -2.73 1.34 -11.85
N PHE A 150 -2.95 0.71 -10.69
CA PHE A 150 -4.22 0.14 -10.25
C PHE A 150 -5.22 1.21 -9.80
#